data_AF-A0A4Q7P026-F1
#
_entry.id   AF-A0A4Q7P026-F1
#
_cell.length_a   1.000
_cell.length_b   1.000
_cell.length_c   1.000
_cell.angle_alpha   90.00
_cell.angle_beta   90.00
_cell.angle_gamma   90.00
#
_symmetry.space_group_name_H-M   'P 1'
#
loop_
_entity.id
_entity.type
_entity.pdbx_description
1 polymer ?
#
loop_
_entity_poly.entity_id
_entity_poly.type
_entity_poly.pdbx_seq_one_letter_code
_entity_poly.pdbx_strand_id
1 'polypeptide(L)'
;MKLTKKGLQKGCLAVLGAYLLFCVLFLLIARDQIDFGGMTQKTFAEGEVQGAGTAGDQIFSVPAGADYLDQIQLTFVKTGRQKQEEQDVRVTVTDLQENRVLLEKKESLDKGDDGKTYTLHIRERLDGQGGEYLVHVEPERVEQEEAYHVINTGYRSYSSLRFVYLPVLAAVLALMVLYMFRMVRCLESGKKCLGTYFVMTLCRYKFLIEQLVSRDFKTKYKRSVLGVFWSFLNPLLMMIVQYAVFSKLMRFTVENYIAYLLIGIVLFNGFSDCTNQSMRAIVGNAGLITKVYVPKYIYPVTKVLSAGINILLSMIPLLLVSVCTGLAPSAAWLMLPFGLVTMMLFIIGMGFILSSLMVFFRDIEFLWGVLTTAWMYATPIIYPISILPDFMQKLMIFNPLYHYINFFRTVVIDMQSPEPKAYAVCLGIAVAVCLAGIAVFRKTQDKFVLYI
;
A
#
# COMPACT_ATOMS: atom_id res chain seq x y z
N MET A 1 16.89 3.35 -37.89
CA MET A 1 15.55 2.73 -38.00
C MET A 1 14.49 3.83 -37.90
N LYS A 2 13.90 4.26 -39.04
CA LYS A 2 12.85 5.29 -39.08
C LYS A 2 11.55 4.68 -38.54
N LEU A 3 11.26 4.85 -37.24
CA LEU A 3 9.91 4.63 -36.72
C LEU A 3 9.00 5.63 -37.45
N THR A 4 8.16 5.14 -38.36
CA THR A 4 7.20 5.97 -39.08
C THR A 4 6.22 6.58 -38.07
N LYS A 5 5.89 7.87 -38.22
CA LYS A 5 4.89 8.57 -37.36
C LYS A 5 3.65 7.71 -37.10
N LYS A 6 3.21 6.94 -38.10
CA LYS A 6 2.07 6.00 -38.04
C LYS A 6 2.26 4.85 -37.02
N GLY A 7 3.45 4.29 -36.87
CA GLY A 7 3.73 3.24 -35.88
C GLY A 7 3.69 3.76 -34.44
N LEU A 8 4.19 4.98 -34.23
CA LEU A 8 4.15 5.66 -32.93
C LEU A 8 2.73 6.06 -32.53
N GLN A 9 1.94 6.51 -33.51
CA GLN A 9 0.53 6.87 -33.33
C GLN A 9 -0.32 5.65 -32.95
N LYS A 10 -0.10 4.49 -33.60
CA LYS A 10 -0.77 3.22 -33.24
C LYS A 10 -0.40 2.74 -31.84
N GLY A 11 0.87 2.86 -31.44
CA GLY A 11 1.32 2.52 -30.09
C GLY A 11 0.70 3.40 -29.01
N CYS A 12 0.66 4.72 -29.22
CA CYS A 12 -0.01 5.64 -28.31
C CYS A 12 -1.52 5.39 -28.23
N LEU A 13 -2.19 5.13 -29.36
CA LEU A 13 -3.63 4.77 -29.36
C LEU A 13 -3.89 3.46 -28.62
N ALA A 14 -3.02 2.45 -28.76
CA ALA A 14 -3.17 1.18 -28.06
C ALA A 14 -3.01 1.33 -26.54
N VAL A 15 -2.04 2.15 -26.08
CA VAL A 15 -1.88 2.50 -24.66
C VAL A 15 -3.09 3.27 -24.15
N LEU A 16 -3.62 4.20 -24.96
CA LEU A 16 -4.80 4.99 -24.62
C LEU A 16 -6.07 4.13 -24.55
N GLY A 17 -6.21 3.16 -25.45
CA GLY A 17 -7.28 2.16 -25.44
C GLY A 17 -7.19 1.21 -24.24
N ALA A 18 -6.01 0.68 -23.94
CA ALA A 18 -5.79 -0.16 -22.76
C ALA A 18 -6.02 0.62 -21.46
N TYR A 19 -5.62 1.89 -21.41
CA TYR A 19 -5.84 2.79 -20.27
C TYR A 19 -7.32 3.15 -20.10
N LEU A 20 -8.04 3.47 -21.18
CA LEU A 20 -9.49 3.70 -21.13
C LEU A 20 -10.24 2.44 -20.69
N LEU A 21 -9.83 1.26 -21.19
CA LEU A 21 -10.42 -0.01 -20.77
C LEU A 21 -10.16 -0.26 -19.28
N PHE A 22 -8.93 -0.01 -18.81
CA PHE A 22 -8.57 -0.07 -17.39
C PHE A 22 -9.39 0.93 -16.56
N CYS A 23 -9.57 2.16 -17.02
CA CYS A 23 -10.35 3.20 -16.33
C CYS A 23 -11.85 2.87 -16.29
N VAL A 24 -12.41 2.32 -17.36
CA VAL A 24 -13.81 1.90 -17.43
C VAL A 24 -14.02 0.68 -16.54
N LEU A 25 -13.14 -0.33 -16.57
CA LEU A 25 -13.16 -1.43 -15.62
C LEU A 25 -13.03 -0.91 -14.18
N PHE A 26 -12.11 0.02 -13.93
CA PHE A 26 -11.88 0.63 -12.62
C PHE A 26 -13.13 1.36 -12.13
N LEU A 27 -13.79 2.17 -12.96
CA LEU A 27 -15.00 2.90 -12.59
C LEU A 27 -16.22 1.98 -12.42
N LEU A 28 -16.34 0.93 -13.23
CA LEU A 28 -17.40 -0.07 -13.10
C LEU A 28 -17.23 -0.91 -11.83
N ILE A 29 -16.00 -1.27 -11.48
CA ILE A 29 -15.68 -2.03 -10.25
C ILE A 29 -15.77 -1.11 -9.01
N ALA A 30 -15.31 0.15 -9.13
CA ALA A 30 -15.40 1.15 -8.06
C ALA A 30 -16.84 1.55 -7.73
N ARG A 31 -17.78 1.30 -8.64
CA ARG A 31 -19.19 1.62 -8.42
C ARG A 31 -19.82 0.74 -7.34
N ASP A 32 -19.46 -0.53 -7.21
CA ASP A 32 -20.19 -1.48 -6.33
C ASP A 32 -19.35 -2.19 -5.26
N GLN A 33 -18.00 -2.11 -5.28
CA GLN A 33 -17.14 -3.03 -4.49
C GLN A 33 -15.97 -2.39 -3.73
N ILE A 34 -15.82 -1.05 -3.71
CA ILE A 34 -14.70 -0.41 -2.99
C ILE A 34 -15.20 0.14 -1.64
N ASP A 35 -14.94 -0.61 -0.59
CA ASP A 35 -14.89 -0.08 0.76
C ASP A 35 -13.63 0.80 0.88
N PHE A 36 -13.84 2.11 1.06
CA PHE A 36 -12.78 3.11 1.19
C PHE A 36 -12.24 3.15 2.62
N GLY A 37 -11.02 2.68 2.85
CA GLY A 37 -10.38 2.68 4.16
C GLY A 37 -10.00 4.09 4.60
N GLY A 38 -10.99 4.87 5.05
CA GLY A 38 -10.82 6.11 5.79
C GLY A 38 -11.49 5.96 7.14
N MET A 39 -10.69 5.89 8.20
CA MET A 39 -11.24 5.87 9.56
C MET A 39 -11.79 7.25 9.91
N THR A 40 -13.10 7.42 9.80
CA THR A 40 -13.79 8.42 10.64
C THR A 40 -14.19 7.68 11.91
N GLN A 41 -13.22 7.34 12.76
CA GLN A 41 -13.50 6.76 14.07
C GLN A 41 -14.12 7.89 14.92
N LYS A 42 -15.44 8.00 14.89
CA LYS A 42 -16.18 8.86 15.83
C LYS A 42 -16.65 7.96 16.96
N THR A 43 -15.95 8.06 18.07
CA THR A 43 -16.41 7.59 19.38
C THR A 43 -17.69 8.34 19.74
N PHE A 44 -18.78 7.62 20.01
CA PHE A 44 -19.94 8.22 20.66
C PHE A 44 -19.57 8.65 22.09
N ALA A 45 -20.12 9.78 22.54
CA ALA A 45 -19.98 10.21 23.92
C ALA A 45 -20.65 9.20 24.87
N GLU A 46 -20.12 9.09 26.09
CA GLU A 46 -20.68 8.30 27.19
C GLU A 46 -22.20 8.54 27.32
N GLY A 47 -23.00 7.49 27.16
CA GLY A 47 -24.38 7.49 27.63
C GLY A 47 -24.40 7.15 29.13
N GLU A 48 -24.84 8.08 29.97
CA GLU A 48 -25.16 7.77 31.36
C GLU A 48 -26.33 6.78 31.42
N VAL A 49 -26.12 5.63 32.08
CA VAL A 49 -27.18 4.67 32.36
C VAL A 49 -28.08 5.24 33.46
N GLN A 50 -29.30 5.68 33.10
CA GLN A 50 -30.35 5.92 34.08
C GLN A 50 -31.11 4.63 34.36
N GLY A 51 -30.80 4.01 35.50
CA GLY A 51 -31.72 3.08 36.18
C GLY A 51 -31.21 1.66 36.34
N ALA A 52 -31.25 1.19 37.59
CA ALA A 52 -31.07 -0.20 37.95
C ALA A 52 -32.27 -1.01 37.45
N GLY A 53 -32.11 -1.69 36.32
CA GLY A 53 -33.08 -2.59 35.74
C GLY A 53 -32.35 -3.65 34.94
N THR A 54 -32.68 -4.91 35.18
CA THR A 54 -32.24 -6.09 34.44
C THR A 54 -32.30 -5.88 32.92
N ALA A 55 -31.21 -6.23 32.24
CA ALA A 55 -30.93 -6.10 30.80
C ALA A 55 -30.34 -4.74 30.36
N GLY A 56 -29.05 -4.76 30.05
CA GLY A 56 -28.25 -3.64 29.52
C GLY A 56 -28.57 -3.36 28.06
N ASP A 57 -29.76 -2.84 27.82
CA ASP A 57 -30.15 -2.20 26.58
C ASP A 57 -29.45 -0.85 26.45
N GLN A 58 -28.59 -0.71 25.43
CA GLN A 58 -28.02 0.59 25.07
C GLN A 58 -28.46 1.01 23.67
N ILE A 59 -29.03 2.21 23.61
CA ILE A 59 -29.48 2.85 22.38
C ILE A 59 -28.34 3.72 21.87
N PHE A 60 -27.91 3.49 20.64
CA PHE A 60 -26.91 4.31 19.96
C PHE A 60 -27.53 4.96 18.73
N SER A 61 -27.33 6.27 18.60
CA SER A 61 -27.82 7.02 17.44
C SER A 61 -26.75 7.05 16.36
N VAL A 62 -26.89 6.23 15.31
CA VAL A 62 -25.92 6.16 14.22
C VAL A 62 -26.33 7.16 13.13
N PRO A 63 -25.44 8.09 12.72
CA PRO A 63 -25.79 9.09 11.73
C PRO A 63 -26.11 8.47 10.36
N ALA A 64 -27.07 9.07 9.65
CA ALA A 64 -27.48 8.66 8.30
C ALA A 64 -26.27 8.51 7.36
N GLY A 65 -26.07 7.29 6.84
CA GLY A 65 -24.96 6.95 5.93
C GLY A 65 -23.76 6.23 6.58
N ALA A 66 -23.90 5.63 7.76
CA ALA A 66 -22.95 4.62 8.24
C ALA A 66 -23.26 3.26 7.61
N ASP A 67 -22.28 2.63 6.95
CA ASP A 67 -22.48 1.38 6.21
C ASP A 67 -22.06 0.14 7.03
N TYR A 68 -21.22 0.33 8.07
CA TYR A 68 -20.74 -0.74 8.94
C TYR A 68 -20.65 -0.27 10.40
N LEU A 69 -21.05 -1.14 11.33
CA LEU A 69 -20.64 -1.08 12.74
C LEU A 69 -19.29 -1.81 12.82
N ASP A 70 -18.28 -1.19 13.42
CA ASP A 70 -16.94 -1.79 13.57
C ASP A 70 -16.42 -1.49 14.98
N GLN A 71 -16.13 -2.55 15.73
CA GLN A 71 -15.74 -2.55 17.15
C GLN A 71 -16.83 -2.08 18.12
N ILE A 72 -17.34 -3.03 18.91
CA ILE A 72 -18.11 -2.76 20.13
C ILE A 72 -17.20 -3.05 21.32
N GLN A 73 -16.81 -2.03 22.09
CA GLN A 73 -16.06 -2.23 23.33
C GLN A 73 -17.03 -2.41 24.51
N LEU A 74 -16.87 -3.55 25.19
CA LEU A 74 -17.65 -3.90 26.38
C LEU A 74 -16.71 -3.81 27.60
N THR A 75 -17.00 -2.88 28.50
CA THR A 75 -16.24 -2.76 29.75
C THR A 75 -17.04 -3.37 30.89
N PHE A 76 -16.44 -4.35 31.58
CA PHE A 76 -17.06 -5.01 32.71
C PHE A 76 -16.64 -4.27 33.98
N VAL A 77 -17.59 -3.65 34.67
CA VAL A 77 -17.34 -3.04 35.96
C VAL A 77 -17.60 -4.09 37.04
N LYS A 78 -16.51 -4.63 37.57
CA LYS A 78 -16.53 -5.70 38.56
C LYS A 78 -17.13 -5.23 39.89
N THR A 79 -18.31 -5.74 40.26
CA THR A 79 -18.90 -5.57 41.60
C THR A 79 -18.73 -6.86 42.42
N GLY A 80 -17.49 -7.30 42.66
CA GLY A 80 -17.26 -8.45 43.54
C GLY A 80 -16.01 -9.27 43.26
N ARG A 81 -15.53 -10.05 44.24
CA ARG A 81 -14.32 -10.89 44.14
C ARG A 81 -14.65 -12.30 43.65
N GLN A 82 -14.77 -12.53 42.34
CA GLN A 82 -14.59 -13.87 41.76
C GLN A 82 -13.82 -13.87 40.44
N LYS A 83 -13.35 -15.05 40.03
CA LYS A 83 -12.35 -15.32 38.99
C LYS A 83 -13.10 -15.76 37.72
N GLN A 84 -13.04 -14.97 36.65
CA GLN A 84 -13.81 -15.16 35.40
C GLN A 84 -13.25 -16.32 34.55
N GLU A 85 -14.12 -17.28 34.20
CA GLU A 85 -13.98 -18.19 33.06
C GLU A 85 -14.44 -17.51 31.76
N GLU A 86 -14.01 -18.02 30.60
CA GLU A 86 -14.47 -17.59 29.27
C GLU A 86 -16.00 -17.66 29.20
N GLN A 87 -16.66 -16.52 29.01
CA GLN A 87 -18.11 -16.43 28.85
C GLN A 87 -18.44 -16.10 27.39
N ASP A 88 -19.28 -16.94 26.78
CA ASP A 88 -19.88 -16.67 25.48
C ASP A 88 -21.02 -15.66 25.64
N VAL A 89 -21.02 -14.64 24.80
CA VAL A 89 -22.03 -13.57 24.84
C VAL A 89 -22.85 -13.58 23.56
N ARG A 90 -24.18 -13.45 23.70
CA ARG A 90 -25.08 -13.26 22.57
C ARG A 90 -25.27 -11.75 22.37
N VAL A 91 -24.94 -11.27 21.18
CA VAL A 91 -25.19 -9.88 20.79
C VAL A 91 -26.27 -9.84 19.74
N THR A 92 -27.35 -9.13 20.06
CA THR A 92 -28.48 -8.87 19.17
C THR A 92 -28.51 -7.38 18.85
N VAL A 93 -28.39 -7.03 17.56
CA VAL A 93 -28.50 -5.64 17.11
C VAL A 93 -29.85 -5.47 16.42
N THR A 94 -30.69 -4.60 16.96
CA THR A 94 -32.04 -4.32 16.45
C THR A 94 -32.11 -2.87 15.95
N ASP A 95 -32.59 -2.68 14.73
CA ASP A 95 -32.93 -1.36 14.21
C ASP A 95 -34.26 -0.91 14.84
N LEU A 96 -34.23 0.21 15.58
CA LEU A 96 -35.42 0.71 16.31
C LEU A 96 -36.44 1.39 15.38
N GLN A 97 -36.06 1.81 14.17
CA GLN A 97 -36.99 2.45 13.24
C GLN A 97 -37.77 1.43 12.42
N GLU A 98 -37.13 0.34 12.01
CA GLU A 98 -37.78 -0.74 11.26
C GLU A 98 -38.24 -1.92 12.15
N ASN A 99 -37.92 -1.88 13.45
CA ASN A 99 -38.14 -2.96 14.42
C ASN A 99 -37.68 -4.34 13.90
N ARG A 100 -36.50 -4.34 13.25
CA ARG A 100 -35.92 -5.51 12.60
C ARG A 100 -34.62 -5.89 13.29
N VAL A 101 -34.48 -7.15 13.66
CA VAL A 101 -33.20 -7.70 14.13
C VAL A 101 -32.28 -7.79 12.92
N LEU A 102 -31.21 -7.00 12.94
CA LEU A 102 -30.20 -6.96 11.87
C LEU A 102 -29.11 -7.99 12.09
N LEU A 103 -28.87 -8.39 13.34
CA LEU A 103 -27.75 -9.24 13.70
C LEU A 103 -28.08 -10.06 14.95
N GLU A 104 -27.82 -11.36 14.92
CA GLU A 104 -27.78 -12.21 16.11
C GLU A 104 -26.55 -13.09 15.99
N LYS A 105 -25.52 -12.81 16.80
CA LYS A 105 -24.24 -13.52 16.71
C LYS A 105 -23.72 -13.93 18.07
N LYS A 106 -23.14 -15.12 18.10
CA LYS A 106 -22.43 -15.68 19.25
C LYS A 106 -20.94 -15.45 19.03
N GLU A 107 -20.30 -14.72 19.93
CA GLU A 107 -18.86 -14.48 19.85
C GLU A 107 -18.23 -14.56 21.24
N SER A 108 -17.03 -15.14 21.28
CA SER A 108 -16.20 -15.21 22.48
C SER A 108 -15.44 -13.89 22.65
N LEU A 109 -15.41 -13.40 23.89
CA LEU A 109 -14.83 -12.09 24.22
C LEU A 109 -13.29 -12.14 24.18
N ASP A 110 -12.65 -11.21 23.47
CA ASP A 110 -11.19 -11.04 23.52
C ASP A 110 -10.78 -10.16 24.72
N LYS A 111 -9.81 -10.62 25.50
CA LYS A 111 -9.46 -10.04 26.80
C LYS A 111 -8.42 -8.93 26.63
N GLY A 112 -8.80 -7.70 26.95
CA GLY A 112 -7.89 -6.55 26.96
C GLY A 112 -6.81 -6.66 28.05
N ASP A 113 -5.71 -5.93 27.85
CA ASP A 113 -4.49 -5.96 28.68
C ASP A 113 -4.75 -5.67 30.18
N ASP A 114 -5.80 -4.90 30.49
CA ASP A 114 -6.21 -4.53 31.86
C ASP A 114 -7.07 -5.59 32.58
N GLY A 115 -7.46 -6.66 31.88
CA GLY A 115 -8.26 -7.77 32.41
C GLY A 115 -9.70 -7.42 32.83
N LYS A 116 -10.17 -6.19 32.57
CA LYS A 116 -11.52 -5.67 32.86
C LYS A 116 -12.29 -5.24 31.60
N THR A 117 -11.58 -4.99 30.52
CA THR A 117 -12.14 -4.53 29.25
C THR A 117 -12.10 -5.68 28.28
N TYR A 118 -13.22 -5.97 27.64
CA TYR A 118 -13.30 -6.96 26.57
C TYR A 118 -13.76 -6.27 25.30
N THR A 119 -13.08 -6.57 24.19
CA THR A 119 -13.41 -5.94 22.90
C THR A 119 -14.07 -6.97 22.01
N LEU A 120 -15.23 -6.61 21.46
CA LEU A 120 -15.94 -7.43 20.50
C LEU A 120 -15.79 -6.83 19.10
N HIS A 121 -15.23 -7.60 18.18
CA HIS A 121 -14.98 -7.17 16.81
C HIS A 121 -16.09 -7.66 15.88
N ILE A 122 -17.24 -6.99 15.91
CA ILE A 122 -18.28 -7.23 14.91
C ILE A 122 -17.93 -6.43 13.65
N ARG A 123 -17.52 -7.13 12.57
CA ARG A 123 -17.42 -6.56 11.22
C ARG A 123 -18.62 -7.01 10.40
N GLU A 124 -19.75 -6.32 10.55
CA GLU A 124 -20.96 -6.67 9.79
C GLU A 124 -21.61 -5.44 9.18
N ARG A 125 -22.18 -5.64 8.00
CA ARG A 125 -22.74 -4.59 7.15
C ARG A 125 -24.13 -4.22 7.65
N LEU A 126 -24.36 -2.94 7.94
CA LEU A 126 -25.68 -2.43 8.25
C LEU A 126 -26.32 -2.00 6.92
N ASP A 127 -27.28 -2.77 6.41
CA ASP A 127 -28.01 -2.42 5.20
C ASP A 127 -29.09 -1.32 5.43
N GLY A 128 -29.01 -0.55 6.52
CA GLY A 128 -30.01 0.44 6.94
C GLY A 128 -29.75 1.88 6.46
N GLN A 129 -30.78 2.71 6.43
CA GLN A 129 -30.71 4.14 6.05
C GLN A 129 -30.10 5.06 7.14
N GLY A 130 -29.50 4.47 8.18
CA GLY A 130 -29.09 5.14 9.42
C GLY A 130 -30.28 5.49 10.31
N GLY A 131 -30.08 5.36 11.61
CA GLY A 131 -31.14 5.39 12.62
C GLY A 131 -30.59 5.07 14.01
N GLU A 132 -31.49 4.96 14.99
CA GLU A 132 -31.14 4.47 16.33
C GLU A 132 -31.08 2.94 16.30
N TYR A 133 -29.93 2.39 16.68
CA TYR A 133 -29.73 0.95 16.82
C TYR A 133 -29.71 0.61 18.31
N LEU A 134 -30.51 -0.39 18.69
CA LEU A 134 -30.46 -1.01 20.00
C LEU A 134 -29.48 -2.17 19.93
N VAL A 135 -28.42 -2.11 20.73
CA VAL A 135 -27.54 -3.26 20.93
C VAL A 135 -27.95 -3.92 22.24
N HIS A 136 -28.61 -5.07 22.13
CA HIS A 136 -28.94 -5.92 23.26
C HIS A 136 -27.82 -6.95 23.43
N VAL A 137 -27.22 -6.97 24.61
CA VAL A 137 -26.16 -7.92 24.96
C VAL A 137 -26.68 -8.78 26.10
N GLU A 138 -26.83 -10.08 25.87
CA GLU A 138 -27.35 -11.01 26.87
C GLU A 138 -26.35 -12.15 27.15
N PRO A 139 -25.89 -12.31 28.41
CA PRO A 139 -25.02 -13.42 28.80
C PRO A 139 -25.82 -14.71 28.99
N GLU A 140 -25.29 -15.84 28.49
CA GLU A 140 -26.01 -17.13 28.49
C GLU A 140 -25.99 -17.83 29.87
N ARG A 141 -25.13 -17.39 30.81
CA ARG A 141 -25.16 -17.82 32.22
C ARG A 141 -25.26 -16.61 33.15
N VAL A 142 -26.42 -16.46 33.77
CA VAL A 142 -26.68 -15.45 34.80
C VAL A 142 -26.20 -15.99 36.14
N GLU A 143 -24.94 -15.70 36.51
CA GLU A 143 -24.58 -15.58 37.93
C GLU A 143 -24.79 -14.10 38.33
N GLN A 144 -25.47 -13.90 39.46
CA GLN A 144 -26.07 -12.62 39.86
C GLN A 144 -25.05 -11.47 40.00
N GLU A 145 -25.50 -10.27 39.58
CA GLU A 145 -24.92 -8.93 39.82
C GLU A 145 -23.61 -8.55 39.09
N GLU A 146 -23.46 -8.90 37.80
CA GLU A 146 -22.52 -8.18 36.94
C GLU A 146 -23.25 -7.14 36.07
N ALA A 147 -23.01 -5.85 36.37
CA ALA A 147 -23.44 -4.74 35.52
C ALA A 147 -22.38 -4.52 34.43
N TYR A 148 -22.79 -4.61 33.15
CA TYR A 148 -21.93 -4.33 32.01
C TYR A 148 -22.19 -2.90 31.50
N HIS A 149 -21.12 -2.19 31.18
CA HIS A 149 -21.20 -0.90 30.52
C HIS A 149 -20.60 -1.06 29.13
N VAL A 150 -21.41 -0.84 28.09
CA VAL A 150 -20.87 -0.64 26.75
C VAL A 150 -20.24 0.75 26.76
N ILE A 151 -18.93 0.80 26.58
CA ILE A 151 -18.19 2.06 26.55
C ILE A 151 -17.57 2.08 25.17
N ASN A 152 -18.08 2.96 24.30
CA ASN A 152 -17.54 3.25 22.98
C ASN A 152 -17.89 2.20 21.91
N THR A 153 -18.84 2.56 21.03
CA THR A 153 -19.10 1.87 19.77
C THR A 153 -18.47 2.66 18.62
N GLY A 154 -17.57 2.03 17.88
CA GLY A 154 -17.04 2.59 16.64
C GLY A 154 -18.01 2.32 15.49
N TYR A 155 -18.12 3.26 14.55
CA TYR A 155 -18.76 2.99 13.27
C TYR A 155 -17.84 3.42 12.13
N ARG A 156 -17.86 2.69 11.01
CA ARG A 156 -17.22 3.10 9.76
C ARG A 156 -18.30 3.57 8.79
N SER A 157 -18.24 4.85 8.43
CA SER A 157 -19.08 5.43 7.39
C SER A 157 -18.27 5.60 6.10
N TYR A 158 -18.68 4.91 5.03
CA TYR A 158 -18.03 4.95 3.72
C TYR A 158 -18.77 5.88 2.74
N SER A 159 -20.03 6.24 3.04
CA SER A 159 -20.89 7.07 2.18
C SER A 159 -20.28 8.44 1.84
N SER A 160 -19.78 9.20 2.82
CA SER A 160 -19.27 10.56 2.60
C SER A 160 -17.99 10.59 1.74
N LEU A 161 -17.10 9.60 1.90
CA LEU A 161 -15.89 9.45 1.08
C LEU A 161 -16.23 9.07 -0.37
N ARG A 162 -17.21 8.19 -0.60
CA ARG A 162 -17.63 7.77 -1.95
C ARG A 162 -18.15 8.93 -2.79
N PHE A 163 -18.91 9.88 -2.22
CA PHE A 163 -19.44 11.05 -2.92
C PHE A 163 -18.38 12.09 -3.30
N VAL A 164 -17.27 12.20 -2.57
CA VAL A 164 -16.16 13.11 -2.89
C VAL A 164 -15.11 12.42 -3.76
N TYR A 165 -14.89 11.12 -3.57
CA TYR A 165 -13.84 10.37 -4.23
C TYR A 165 -14.16 10.02 -5.68
N LEU A 166 -15.37 9.54 -5.96
CA LEU A 166 -15.79 9.21 -7.32
C LEU A 166 -15.64 10.41 -8.29
N PRO A 167 -16.06 11.64 -7.94
CA PRO A 167 -15.88 12.79 -8.83
C PRO A 167 -14.42 13.27 -8.90
N VAL A 168 -13.63 13.21 -7.81
CA VAL A 168 -12.20 13.59 -7.86
C VAL A 168 -11.40 12.62 -8.72
N LEU A 169 -11.62 11.31 -8.55
CA LEU A 169 -11.01 10.29 -9.38
C LEU A 169 -11.48 10.43 -10.84
N ALA A 170 -12.78 10.61 -11.09
CA ALA A 170 -13.29 10.87 -12.44
C ALA A 170 -12.68 12.14 -13.06
N ALA A 171 -12.47 13.20 -12.27
CA ALA A 171 -11.83 14.43 -12.73
C ALA A 171 -10.34 14.23 -13.05
N VAL A 172 -9.58 13.50 -12.21
CA VAL A 172 -8.17 13.17 -12.48
C VAL A 172 -8.04 12.28 -13.72
N LEU A 173 -8.92 11.28 -13.86
CA LEU A 173 -8.98 10.42 -15.04
C LEU A 173 -9.35 11.22 -16.29
N ALA A 174 -10.34 12.12 -16.21
CA ALA A 174 -10.71 13.00 -17.31
C ALA A 174 -9.58 13.95 -17.70
N LEU A 175 -8.85 14.53 -16.74
CA LEU A 175 -7.68 15.36 -16.99
C LEU A 175 -6.53 14.56 -17.62
N MET A 176 -6.29 13.31 -17.20
CA MET A 176 -5.32 12.43 -17.86
C MET A 176 -5.75 12.08 -19.28
N VAL A 177 -7.02 11.77 -19.52
CA VAL A 177 -7.55 11.50 -20.87
C VAL A 177 -7.43 12.74 -21.76
N LEU A 178 -7.75 13.93 -21.25
CA LEU A 178 -7.57 15.20 -21.94
C LEU A 178 -6.09 15.48 -22.25
N TYR A 179 -5.18 15.21 -21.31
CA TYR A 179 -3.74 15.34 -21.52
C TYR A 179 -3.22 14.35 -22.57
N MET A 180 -3.68 13.10 -22.54
CA MET A 180 -3.34 12.07 -23.51
C MET A 180 -3.90 12.39 -24.91
N PHE A 181 -5.14 12.88 -24.99
CA PHE A 181 -5.75 13.35 -26.23
C PHE A 181 -5.00 14.56 -26.80
N ARG A 182 -4.63 15.53 -25.94
CA ARG A 182 -3.75 16.64 -26.31
C ARG A 182 -2.39 16.14 -26.80
N MET A 183 -1.84 15.09 -26.20
CA MET A 183 -0.57 14.49 -26.61
C MET A 183 -0.65 13.86 -27.99
N VAL A 184 -1.70 13.08 -28.28
CA VAL A 184 -1.95 12.49 -29.61
C VAL A 184 -2.12 13.59 -30.66
N ARG A 185 -2.88 14.65 -30.36
CA ARG A 185 -3.03 15.81 -31.25
C ARG A 185 -1.72 16.59 -31.42
N CYS A 186 -0.88 16.73 -30.39
CA CYS A 186 0.47 17.31 -30.54
C CYS A 186 1.33 16.46 -31.49
N LEU A 187 1.20 15.13 -31.43
CA LEU A 187 1.93 14.17 -32.27
C LEU A 187 1.53 14.29 -33.75
N GLU A 188 0.23 14.47 -34.02
CA GLU A 188 -0.33 14.68 -35.36
C GLU A 188 0.04 16.05 -35.93
N SER A 189 -0.07 17.11 -35.12
CA SER A 189 0.22 18.50 -35.52
C SER A 189 1.71 18.85 -35.55
N GLY A 190 2.60 17.96 -35.13
CA GLY A 190 4.05 18.18 -35.10
C GLY A 190 4.52 19.23 -34.08
N LYS A 191 3.64 19.64 -33.15
CA LYS A 191 3.96 20.62 -32.10
C LYS A 191 4.73 19.93 -30.96
N LYS A 192 5.78 20.59 -30.45
CA LYS A 192 6.61 20.07 -29.36
C LYS A 192 5.85 20.14 -28.03
N CYS A 193 5.44 18.99 -27.50
CA CYS A 193 4.85 18.87 -26.16
C CYS A 193 5.75 17.96 -25.29
N LEU A 194 5.87 18.22 -23.98
CA LEU A 194 6.80 17.49 -23.08
C LEU A 194 6.64 15.96 -23.18
N GLY A 195 5.38 15.48 -23.15
CA GLY A 195 5.06 14.06 -23.28
C GLY A 195 5.48 13.46 -24.63
N THR A 196 5.33 14.20 -25.73
CA THR A 196 5.76 13.74 -27.06
C THR A 196 7.28 13.63 -27.16
N TYR A 197 8.03 14.51 -26.50
CA TYR A 197 9.49 14.45 -26.46
C TYR A 197 9.97 13.24 -25.65
N PHE A 198 9.32 12.96 -24.51
CA PHE A 198 9.62 11.79 -23.68
C PHE A 198 9.34 10.48 -24.42
N VAL A 199 8.15 10.34 -25.02
CA VAL A 199 7.77 9.13 -25.78
C VAL A 199 8.66 8.93 -27.01
N MET A 200 8.94 9.99 -27.78
CA MET A 200 9.86 9.89 -28.92
C MET A 200 11.27 9.50 -28.49
N THR A 201 11.74 10.00 -27.34
CA THR A 201 13.04 9.65 -26.78
C THR A 201 13.08 8.19 -26.33
N LEU A 202 12.06 7.72 -25.61
CA LEU A 202 11.94 6.31 -25.22
C LEU A 202 11.88 5.40 -26.44
N CYS A 203 11.08 5.74 -27.45
CA CYS A 203 10.98 4.95 -28.68
C CYS A 203 12.28 4.96 -29.49
N ARG A 204 13.01 6.08 -29.52
CA ARG A 204 14.32 6.18 -30.18
C ARG A 204 15.34 5.22 -29.57
N TYR A 205 15.32 5.07 -28.24
CA TYR A 205 16.26 4.20 -27.51
C TYR A 205 15.65 2.88 -27.04
N LYS A 206 14.42 2.55 -27.48
CA LYS A 206 13.70 1.34 -27.07
C LYS A 206 14.54 0.08 -27.27
N PHE A 207 15.12 -0.07 -28.47
CA PHE A 207 15.99 -1.20 -28.77
C PHE A 207 17.18 -1.31 -27.81
N LEU A 208 17.86 -0.19 -27.52
CA LEU A 208 18.98 -0.18 -26.58
C LEU A 208 18.54 -0.53 -25.15
N ILE A 209 17.41 0.04 -24.70
CA ILE A 209 16.83 -0.25 -23.38
C ILE A 209 16.49 -1.73 -23.26
N GLU A 210 15.83 -2.31 -24.27
CA GLU A 210 15.49 -3.73 -24.31
C GLU A 210 16.73 -4.62 -24.26
N GLN A 211 17.78 -4.28 -25.02
CA GLN A 211 19.04 -5.04 -25.00
C GLN A 211 19.75 -4.94 -23.65
N LEU A 212 19.81 -3.75 -23.05
CA LEU A 212 20.42 -3.56 -21.73
C LEU A 212 19.65 -4.29 -20.63
N VAL A 213 18.32 -4.16 -20.61
CA VAL A 213 17.45 -4.85 -19.64
C VAL A 213 17.55 -6.36 -19.79
N SER A 214 17.50 -6.88 -21.02
CA SER A 214 17.62 -8.31 -21.31
C SER A 214 18.98 -8.86 -20.90
N ARG A 215 20.07 -8.14 -21.24
CA ARG A 215 21.43 -8.50 -20.85
C ARG A 215 21.56 -8.55 -19.33
N ASP A 216 21.10 -7.51 -18.64
CA ASP A 216 21.26 -7.39 -17.19
C ASP A 216 20.44 -8.47 -16.46
N PHE A 217 19.21 -8.72 -16.89
CA PHE A 217 18.36 -9.78 -16.35
C PHE A 217 18.96 -11.18 -16.57
N LYS A 218 19.42 -11.48 -17.80
CA LYS A 218 20.10 -12.74 -18.11
C LYS A 218 21.39 -12.91 -17.32
N THR A 219 22.14 -11.83 -17.11
CA THR A 219 23.40 -11.86 -16.37
C THR A 219 23.16 -12.19 -14.89
N LYS A 220 22.10 -11.63 -14.28
CA LYS A 220 21.74 -11.90 -12.87
C LYS A 220 21.51 -13.38 -12.59
N TYR A 221 20.86 -14.09 -13.50
CA TYR A 221 20.55 -15.52 -13.36
C TYR A 221 21.50 -16.44 -14.13
N LYS A 222 22.54 -15.89 -14.75
CA LYS A 222 23.50 -16.66 -15.53
C LYS A 222 24.26 -17.62 -14.60
N ARG A 223 24.35 -18.90 -14.99
CA ARG A 223 25.03 -19.98 -14.22
C ARG A 223 24.39 -20.30 -12.86
N SER A 224 23.16 -19.83 -12.59
CA SER A 224 22.42 -20.27 -11.42
C SER A 224 21.65 -21.55 -11.71
N VAL A 225 21.73 -22.54 -10.82
CA VAL A 225 21.03 -23.83 -10.94
C VAL A 225 19.50 -23.63 -10.95
N LEU A 226 18.99 -22.80 -10.04
CA LEU A 226 17.55 -22.49 -9.92
C LEU A 226 17.11 -21.32 -10.82
N GLY A 227 18.06 -20.52 -11.35
CA GLY A 227 17.77 -19.42 -12.25
C GLY A 227 16.78 -18.41 -11.68
N VAL A 228 15.76 -18.06 -12.47
CA VAL A 228 14.72 -17.06 -12.14
C VAL A 228 13.91 -17.44 -10.89
N PHE A 229 13.85 -18.73 -10.54
CA PHE A 229 13.12 -19.22 -9.37
C PHE A 229 13.60 -18.59 -8.06
N TRP A 230 14.84 -18.11 -8.00
CA TRP A 230 15.36 -17.33 -6.87
C TRP A 230 14.57 -16.05 -6.58
N SER A 231 13.93 -15.44 -7.58
CA SER A 231 13.07 -14.27 -7.37
C SER A 231 11.85 -14.59 -6.52
N PHE A 232 11.41 -15.86 -6.52
CA PHE A 232 10.29 -16.35 -5.74
C PHE A 232 10.77 -16.86 -4.39
N LEU A 233 11.86 -17.64 -4.42
CA LEU A 233 12.36 -18.34 -3.26
C LEU A 233 12.97 -17.40 -2.22
N ASN A 234 13.73 -16.38 -2.65
CA ASN A 234 14.39 -15.45 -1.72
C ASN A 234 13.41 -14.73 -0.78
N PRO A 235 12.35 -14.02 -1.27
CA PRO A 235 11.40 -13.38 -0.37
C PRO A 235 10.65 -14.36 0.52
N LEU A 236 10.33 -15.58 0.03
CA LEU A 236 9.66 -16.61 0.84
C LEU A 236 10.57 -17.15 1.95
N LEU A 237 11.82 -17.48 1.65
CA LEU A 237 12.78 -17.95 2.65
C LEU A 237 13.08 -16.87 3.69
N MET A 238 13.28 -15.62 3.24
CA MET A 238 13.49 -14.50 4.15
C MET A 238 12.28 -14.29 5.06
N MET A 239 11.06 -14.40 4.49
CA MET A 239 9.82 -14.36 5.26
C MET A 239 9.76 -15.48 6.31
N ILE A 240 10.05 -16.73 5.93
CA ILE A 240 10.03 -17.88 6.85
C ILE A 240 11.02 -17.67 8.00
N VAL A 241 12.25 -17.25 7.69
CA VAL A 241 13.30 -17.00 8.70
C VAL A 241 12.86 -15.89 9.66
N GLN A 242 12.41 -14.74 9.14
CA GLN A 242 11.99 -13.64 9.99
C GLN A 242 10.71 -13.97 10.77
N TYR A 243 9.75 -14.67 10.17
CA TYR A 243 8.57 -15.16 10.86
C TYR A 243 8.96 -16.09 12.02
N ALA A 244 9.82 -17.08 11.78
CA ALA A 244 10.26 -18.03 12.80
C ALA A 244 10.97 -17.34 13.99
N VAL A 245 11.78 -16.32 13.72
CA VAL A 245 12.49 -15.55 14.75
C VAL A 245 11.53 -14.64 15.52
N PHE A 246 10.72 -13.84 14.83
CA PHE A 246 9.96 -12.76 15.46
C PHE A 246 8.56 -13.16 15.94
N SER A 247 7.94 -14.18 15.35
CA SER A 247 6.64 -14.69 15.83
C SER A 247 6.73 -15.20 17.26
N LYS A 248 7.80 -15.95 17.59
CA LYS A 248 8.04 -16.47 18.94
C LYS A 248 8.49 -15.40 19.93
N LEU A 249 9.23 -14.39 19.47
CA LEU A 249 9.84 -13.38 20.32
C LEU A 249 8.85 -12.30 20.77
N MET A 250 7.94 -11.87 19.88
CA MET A 250 7.19 -10.63 20.10
C MET A 250 5.67 -10.79 20.24
N ARG A 251 5.12 -12.01 20.08
CA ARG A 251 3.66 -12.34 20.21
C ARG A 251 2.73 -11.23 19.69
N PHE A 252 3.01 -10.68 18.51
CA PHE A 252 2.22 -9.59 17.96
C PHE A 252 0.79 -10.06 17.64
N THR A 253 -0.21 -9.26 18.00
CA THR A 253 -1.64 -9.45 17.67
C THR A 253 -1.98 -8.93 16.25
N VAL A 254 -1.04 -9.07 15.30
CA VAL A 254 -1.25 -8.60 13.92
C VAL A 254 -1.98 -9.69 13.13
N GLU A 255 -3.18 -9.36 12.67
CA GLU A 255 -3.97 -10.19 11.75
C GLU A 255 -3.12 -10.49 10.49
N ASN A 256 -2.99 -11.77 10.14
CA ASN A 256 -2.18 -12.23 8.99
C ASN A 256 -0.73 -11.71 8.97
N TYR A 257 0.01 -11.86 10.08
CA TYR A 257 1.42 -11.46 10.21
C TYR A 257 2.34 -11.98 9.08
N ILE A 258 2.05 -13.16 8.50
CA ILE A 258 2.79 -13.71 7.35
C ILE A 258 2.72 -12.76 6.15
N ALA A 259 1.52 -12.32 5.77
CA ALA A 259 1.32 -11.38 4.66
C ALA A 259 1.91 -10.01 5.00
N TYR A 260 1.71 -9.53 6.23
CA TYR A 260 2.27 -8.27 6.74
C TYR A 260 3.79 -8.17 6.54
N LEU A 261 4.49 -9.25 6.90
CA LEU A 261 5.95 -9.32 6.84
C LEU A 261 6.43 -9.50 5.39
N LEU A 262 5.76 -10.35 4.60
CA LEU A 262 6.11 -10.57 3.20
C LEU A 262 5.99 -9.29 2.34
N ILE A 263 4.92 -8.51 2.54
CA ILE A 263 4.72 -7.22 1.83
C ILE A 263 5.90 -6.27 2.12
N GLY A 264 6.25 -6.11 3.39
CA GLY A 264 7.35 -5.23 3.79
C GLY A 264 8.70 -5.68 3.21
N ILE A 265 8.99 -6.99 3.27
CA ILE A 265 10.22 -7.58 2.72
C ILE A 265 10.30 -7.36 1.20
N VAL A 266 9.24 -7.67 0.46
CA VAL A 266 9.25 -7.59 -1.01
C VAL A 266 9.48 -6.16 -1.47
N LEU A 267 8.78 -5.20 -0.88
CA LEU A 267 8.91 -3.79 -1.25
C LEU A 267 10.28 -3.23 -0.86
N PHE A 268 10.74 -3.48 0.37
CA PHE A 268 12.00 -2.94 0.83
C PHE A 268 13.21 -3.55 0.11
N ASN A 269 13.22 -4.86 -0.09
CA ASN A 269 14.29 -5.53 -0.83
C ASN A 269 14.26 -5.14 -2.31
N GLY A 270 13.06 -4.97 -2.89
CA GLY A 270 12.90 -4.43 -4.22
C GLY A 270 13.52 -3.04 -4.38
N PHE A 271 13.17 -2.12 -3.47
CA PHE A 271 13.76 -0.78 -3.41
C PHE A 271 15.29 -0.84 -3.29
N SER A 272 15.80 -1.66 -2.37
CA SER A 272 17.24 -1.82 -2.15
C SER A 272 17.96 -2.39 -3.37
N ASP A 273 17.40 -3.40 -4.05
CA ASP A 273 18.00 -3.98 -5.27
C ASP A 273 18.04 -2.96 -6.41
N CYS A 274 16.93 -2.26 -6.66
CA CYS A 274 16.87 -1.25 -7.72
C CYS A 274 17.80 -0.06 -7.46
N THR A 275 17.87 0.45 -6.23
CA THR A 275 18.77 1.58 -5.90
C THR A 275 20.24 1.17 -5.98
N ASN A 276 20.60 -0.02 -5.49
CA ASN A 276 21.97 -0.53 -5.60
C ASN A 276 22.41 -0.74 -7.06
N GLN A 277 21.56 -1.33 -7.89
CA GLN A 277 21.89 -1.54 -9.31
C GLN A 277 21.97 -0.22 -10.09
N SER A 278 21.08 0.73 -9.79
CA SER A 278 21.08 2.03 -10.45
C SER A 278 22.27 2.91 -10.03
N MET A 279 22.67 2.86 -8.76
CA MET A 279 23.88 3.52 -8.25
C MET A 279 25.12 3.14 -9.05
N ARG A 280 25.29 1.85 -9.36
CA ARG A 280 26.42 1.34 -10.16
C ARG A 280 26.25 1.50 -11.67
N ALA A 281 25.16 2.10 -12.15
CA ALA A 281 24.79 2.07 -13.57
C ALA A 281 25.80 2.76 -14.49
N ILE A 282 26.34 3.91 -14.07
CA ILE A 282 27.25 4.71 -14.90
C ILE A 282 28.64 4.07 -14.90
N VAL A 283 29.22 3.85 -13.72
CA VAL A 283 30.55 3.23 -13.57
C VAL A 283 30.58 1.83 -14.19
N GLY A 284 29.54 1.01 -13.97
CA GLY A 284 29.45 -0.34 -14.53
C GLY A 284 29.27 -0.41 -16.05
N ASN A 285 28.91 0.70 -16.71
CA ASN A 285 28.80 0.78 -18.17
C ASN A 285 29.82 1.77 -18.78
N ALA A 286 30.87 2.16 -18.05
CA ALA A 286 31.86 3.13 -18.49
C ALA A 286 32.44 2.81 -19.88
N GLY A 287 32.79 1.55 -20.14
CA GLY A 287 33.35 1.12 -21.43
C GLY A 287 32.41 1.26 -22.63
N LEU A 288 31.09 1.33 -22.43
CA LEU A 288 30.12 1.64 -23.49
C LEU A 288 29.94 3.16 -23.63
N ILE A 289 29.90 3.88 -22.50
CA ILE A 289 29.73 5.33 -22.45
C ILE A 289 30.89 6.06 -23.15
N THR A 290 32.12 5.58 -23.00
CA THR A 290 33.31 6.20 -23.62
C THR A 290 33.45 5.91 -25.11
N LYS A 291 32.75 4.88 -25.62
CA LYS A 291 32.87 4.44 -27.03
C LYS A 291 31.71 4.87 -27.91
N VAL A 292 30.50 4.99 -27.36
CA VAL A 292 29.30 5.30 -28.14
C VAL A 292 28.53 6.41 -27.45
N TYR A 293 28.22 7.48 -28.19
CA TYR A 293 27.42 8.57 -27.67
C TYR A 293 25.96 8.13 -27.47
N VAL A 294 25.59 7.92 -26.21
CA VAL A 294 24.24 7.61 -25.77
C VAL A 294 23.89 8.54 -24.60
N PRO A 295 22.65 9.05 -24.51
CA PRO A 295 22.23 9.81 -23.33
C PRO A 295 22.40 9.02 -22.03
N LYS A 296 23.20 9.56 -21.12
CA LYS A 296 23.70 8.85 -19.93
C LYS A 296 22.58 8.45 -18.95
N TYR A 297 21.46 9.17 -18.93
CA TYR A 297 20.32 8.85 -18.05
C TYR A 297 19.65 7.50 -18.39
N ILE A 298 19.91 6.95 -19.58
CA ILE A 298 19.37 5.64 -19.99
C ILE A 298 19.93 4.54 -19.10
N TYR A 299 21.20 4.63 -18.66
CA TYR A 299 21.82 3.57 -17.87
C TYR A 299 21.15 3.41 -16.49
N PRO A 300 21.00 4.44 -15.64
CA PRO A 300 20.28 4.30 -14.37
C PRO A 300 18.84 3.79 -14.56
N VAL A 301 18.11 4.31 -15.55
CA VAL A 301 16.73 3.87 -15.83
C VAL A 301 16.68 2.40 -16.21
N THR A 302 17.57 1.93 -17.10
CA THR A 302 17.61 0.52 -17.50
C THR A 302 17.92 -0.41 -16.32
N LYS A 303 18.79 0.01 -15.40
CA LYS A 303 19.10 -0.76 -14.18
C LYS A 303 17.91 -0.84 -13.25
N VAL A 304 17.20 0.27 -13.03
CA VAL A 304 15.95 0.24 -12.24
C VAL A 304 14.90 -0.65 -12.89
N LEU A 305 14.70 -0.56 -14.21
CA LEU A 305 13.72 -1.41 -14.92
C LEU A 305 14.09 -2.90 -14.87
N SER A 306 15.37 -3.23 -15.08
CA SER A 306 15.84 -4.63 -15.00
C SER A 306 15.67 -5.21 -13.60
N ALA A 307 16.03 -4.46 -12.56
CA ALA A 307 15.80 -4.84 -11.18
C ALA A 307 14.30 -4.89 -10.82
N GLY A 308 13.50 -3.98 -11.38
CA GLY A 308 12.06 -3.90 -11.18
C GLY A 308 11.29 -5.13 -11.70
N ILE A 309 11.83 -5.84 -12.70
CA ILE A 309 11.28 -7.15 -13.10
C ILE A 309 11.31 -8.12 -11.91
N ASN A 310 12.34 -8.08 -11.06
CA ASN A 310 12.40 -8.95 -9.88
C ASN A 310 11.37 -8.55 -8.84
N ILE A 311 11.05 -7.26 -8.69
CA ILE A 311 9.95 -6.82 -7.84
C ILE A 311 8.64 -7.41 -8.36
N LEU A 312 8.38 -7.30 -9.67
CA LEU A 312 7.18 -7.88 -10.29
C LEU A 312 7.11 -9.40 -10.10
N LEU A 313 8.24 -10.10 -10.24
CA LEU A 313 8.30 -11.54 -9.97
C LEU A 313 8.07 -11.85 -8.48
N SER A 314 8.57 -11.01 -7.58
CA SER A 314 8.39 -11.12 -6.12
C SER A 314 6.97 -10.76 -5.67
N MET A 315 6.18 -10.07 -6.50
CA MET A 315 4.75 -9.88 -6.25
C MET A 315 3.98 -11.20 -6.40
N ILE A 316 4.40 -12.13 -7.26
CA ILE A 316 3.71 -13.41 -7.45
C ILE A 316 3.63 -14.23 -6.15
N PRO A 317 4.75 -14.54 -5.44
CA PRO A 317 4.67 -15.26 -4.17
C PRO A 317 3.94 -14.46 -3.10
N LEU A 318 4.00 -13.12 -3.12
CA LEU A 318 3.23 -12.26 -2.22
C LEU A 318 1.73 -12.47 -2.40
N LEU A 319 1.24 -12.40 -3.64
CA LEU A 319 -0.17 -12.62 -3.96
C LEU A 319 -0.59 -14.06 -3.65
N LEU A 320 0.24 -15.05 -4.00
CA LEU A 320 -0.02 -16.46 -3.72
C LEU A 320 -0.19 -16.72 -2.23
N VAL A 321 0.76 -16.24 -1.41
CA VAL A 321 0.71 -16.38 0.05
C VAL A 321 -0.52 -15.67 0.61
N SER A 322 -0.86 -14.49 0.09
CA SER A 322 -2.05 -13.74 0.54
C SER A 322 -3.32 -14.58 0.35
N VAL A 323 -3.52 -15.17 -0.83
CA VAL A 323 -4.65 -16.08 -1.09
C VAL A 323 -4.62 -17.31 -0.18
N CYS A 324 -3.45 -17.93 0.00
CA CYS A 324 -3.30 -19.09 0.88
C CYS A 324 -3.59 -18.78 2.35
N THR A 325 -3.37 -17.54 2.81
CA THR A 325 -3.71 -17.09 4.17
C THR A 325 -5.16 -16.68 4.35
N GLY A 326 -6.01 -16.87 3.33
CA GLY A 326 -7.44 -16.53 3.38
C GLY A 326 -7.78 -15.09 2.98
N LEU A 327 -6.80 -14.30 2.49
CA LEU A 327 -7.05 -12.98 1.92
C LEU A 327 -7.51 -13.15 0.47
N ALA A 328 -8.83 -13.10 0.26
CA ALA A 328 -9.40 -13.23 -1.06
C ALA A 328 -8.99 -12.06 -1.97
N PRO A 329 -8.77 -12.29 -3.28
CA PRO A 329 -8.51 -11.21 -4.23
C PRO A 329 -9.70 -10.23 -4.25
N SER A 330 -9.49 -9.03 -3.71
CA SER A 330 -10.51 -7.98 -3.73
C SER A 330 -10.29 -7.00 -4.87
N ALA A 331 -11.31 -6.20 -5.19
CA ALA A 331 -11.21 -5.10 -6.15
C ALA A 331 -10.05 -4.13 -5.81
N ALA A 332 -9.65 -4.03 -4.53
CA ALA A 332 -8.55 -3.17 -4.10
C ALA A 332 -7.21 -3.57 -4.73
N TRP A 333 -7.00 -4.84 -5.10
CA TRP A 333 -5.75 -5.29 -5.73
C TRP A 333 -5.47 -4.57 -7.06
N LEU A 334 -6.49 -4.02 -7.71
CA LEU A 334 -6.35 -3.18 -8.90
C LEU A 334 -5.56 -1.87 -8.63
N MET A 335 -5.38 -1.49 -7.36
CA MET A 335 -4.58 -0.33 -6.93
C MET A 335 -3.08 -0.63 -6.83
N LEU A 336 -2.68 -1.90 -6.75
CA LEU A 336 -1.26 -2.30 -6.64
C LEU A 336 -0.38 -1.74 -7.78
N PRO A 337 -0.83 -1.73 -9.06
CA PRO A 337 -0.07 -1.12 -10.15
C PRO A 337 0.23 0.37 -9.92
N PHE A 338 -0.68 1.14 -9.31
CA PHE A 338 -0.42 2.54 -9.00
C PHE A 338 0.70 2.69 -7.97
N GLY A 339 0.64 1.91 -6.87
CA GLY A 339 1.68 1.88 -5.85
C GLY A 339 3.04 1.49 -6.43
N LEU A 340 3.07 0.46 -7.29
CA LEU A 340 4.29 0.01 -7.97
C LEU A 340 4.86 1.08 -8.90
N VAL A 341 4.04 1.70 -9.74
CA VAL A 341 4.51 2.72 -10.70
C VAL A 341 5.08 3.94 -9.99
N THR A 342 4.40 4.43 -8.96
CA THR A 342 4.87 5.58 -8.17
C THR A 342 6.15 5.25 -7.40
N MET A 343 6.24 4.04 -6.82
CA MET A 343 7.46 3.55 -6.18
C MET A 343 8.63 3.43 -7.18
N MET A 344 8.39 2.91 -8.38
CA MET A 344 9.41 2.83 -9.44
C MET A 344 9.89 4.22 -9.86
N LEU A 345 8.99 5.21 -9.95
CA LEU A 345 9.35 6.59 -10.25
C LEU A 345 10.22 7.20 -9.13
N PHE A 346 9.87 6.97 -7.87
CA PHE A 346 10.67 7.34 -6.71
C PHE A 346 12.08 6.73 -6.75
N ILE A 347 12.16 5.42 -7.05
CA ILE A 347 13.42 4.68 -7.20
C ILE A 347 14.27 5.24 -8.35
N ILE A 348 13.68 5.60 -9.49
CA ILE A 348 14.41 6.23 -10.60
C ILE A 348 15.02 7.57 -10.16
N GLY A 349 14.26 8.38 -9.42
CA GLY A 349 14.74 9.63 -8.84
C GLY A 349 15.95 9.42 -7.93
N MET A 350 15.83 8.49 -6.97
CA MET A 350 16.94 8.09 -6.10
C MET A 350 18.12 7.55 -6.90
N GLY A 351 17.88 6.73 -7.92
CA GLY A 351 18.90 6.16 -8.79
C GLY A 351 19.69 7.23 -9.55
N PHE A 352 19.06 8.34 -9.96
CA PHE A 352 19.76 9.47 -10.56
C PHE A 352 20.69 10.20 -9.58
N ILE A 353 20.26 10.38 -8.33
CA ILE A 353 21.08 10.97 -7.27
C ILE A 353 22.27 10.06 -6.98
N LEU A 354 22.00 8.78 -6.65
CA LEU A 354 23.01 7.81 -6.26
C LEU A 354 24.01 7.52 -7.37
N SER A 355 23.55 7.36 -8.61
CA SER A 355 24.46 7.15 -9.75
C SER A 355 25.35 8.35 -10.02
N SER A 356 24.85 9.57 -9.81
CA SER A 356 25.67 10.78 -9.91
C SER A 356 26.72 10.82 -8.82
N LEU A 357 26.33 10.54 -7.57
CA LEU A 357 27.26 10.53 -6.43
C LEU A 357 28.34 9.47 -6.58
N MET A 358 27.98 8.26 -7.01
CA MET A 358 28.89 7.12 -7.19
C MET A 358 30.01 7.41 -8.21
N VAL A 359 29.73 8.23 -9.23
CA VAL A 359 30.75 8.60 -10.24
C VAL A 359 31.86 9.46 -9.62
N PHE A 360 31.53 10.35 -8.69
CA PHE A 360 32.52 11.21 -8.03
C PHE A 360 33.10 10.58 -6.77
N PHE A 361 32.31 9.78 -6.05
CA PHE A 361 32.66 9.19 -4.76
C PHE A 361 32.31 7.70 -4.76
N ARG A 362 33.32 6.84 -4.89
CA ARG A 362 33.12 5.37 -4.90
C ARG A 362 32.66 4.82 -3.55
N ASP A 363 32.97 5.51 -2.45
CA ASP A 363 32.61 5.10 -1.10
C ASP A 363 31.10 5.18 -0.83
N ILE A 364 30.34 5.84 -1.70
CA ILE A 364 28.88 5.87 -1.68
C ILE A 364 28.30 4.46 -1.73
N GLU A 365 28.99 3.49 -2.35
CA GLU A 365 28.54 2.10 -2.37
C GLU A 365 28.47 1.48 -0.96
N PHE A 366 29.50 1.69 -0.15
CA PHE A 366 29.54 1.17 1.22
C PHE A 366 28.57 1.95 2.11
N LEU A 367 28.56 3.28 1.99
CA LEU A 367 27.67 4.14 2.76
C LEU A 367 26.20 3.80 2.49
N TRP A 368 25.83 3.62 1.22
CA TRP A 368 24.46 3.27 0.84
C TRP A 368 24.05 1.91 1.40
N GLY A 369 24.95 0.92 1.40
CA GLY A 369 24.69 -0.38 2.00
C GLY A 369 24.37 -0.29 3.50
N VAL A 370 25.16 0.48 4.26
CA VAL A 370 24.89 0.71 5.70
C VAL A 370 23.57 1.47 5.90
N LEU A 371 23.33 2.50 5.09
CA LEU A 371 22.11 3.30 5.15
C LEU A 371 20.86 2.47 4.85
N THR A 372 20.87 1.61 3.83
CA THR A 372 19.71 0.74 3.54
C THR A 372 19.48 -0.29 4.64
N THR A 373 20.53 -0.84 5.25
CA THR A 373 20.38 -1.71 6.42
C THR A 373 19.74 -0.96 7.60
N ALA A 374 20.25 0.22 7.95
CA ALA A 374 19.67 1.04 9.01
C ALA A 374 18.21 1.43 8.71
N TRP A 375 17.92 1.78 7.46
CA TRP A 375 16.57 2.16 7.02
C TRP A 375 15.59 0.98 7.05
N MET A 376 16.06 -0.25 6.81
CA MET A 376 15.24 -1.46 6.94
C MET A 376 14.69 -1.59 8.36
N TYR A 377 15.55 -1.44 9.37
CA TYR A 377 15.16 -1.56 10.78
C TYR A 377 14.40 -0.32 11.29
N ALA A 378 14.69 0.85 10.74
CA ALA A 378 13.96 2.08 11.05
C ALA A 378 12.53 2.09 10.46
N THR A 379 12.25 1.25 9.48
CA THR A 379 10.92 1.12 8.88
C THR A 379 10.17 -0.03 9.56
N PRO A 380 8.88 0.12 9.90
CA PRO A 380 8.09 -0.93 10.55
C PRO A 380 7.74 -2.06 9.56
N ILE A 381 8.75 -2.83 9.15
CA ILE A 381 8.64 -3.99 8.26
C ILE A 381 8.29 -5.22 9.08
N ILE A 382 9.08 -5.47 10.12
CA ILE A 382 9.02 -6.67 10.96
C ILE A 382 8.04 -6.50 12.11
N TYR A 383 7.82 -5.26 12.55
CA TYR A 383 7.00 -4.94 13.71
C TYR A 383 5.88 -3.95 13.34
N PRO A 384 4.75 -3.94 14.08
CA PRO A 384 3.69 -2.96 13.91
C PRO A 384 4.11 -1.57 14.42
N ILE A 385 3.53 -0.51 13.86
CA ILE A 385 3.85 0.86 14.31
C ILE A 385 3.41 1.14 15.75
N SER A 386 2.39 0.42 16.25
CA SER A 386 1.80 0.60 17.59
C SER A 386 2.77 0.32 18.74
N ILE A 387 3.82 -0.47 18.52
CA ILE A 387 4.82 -0.76 19.56
C ILE A 387 5.86 0.34 19.72
N LEU A 388 5.91 1.30 18.79
CA LEU A 388 6.84 2.41 18.86
C LEU A 388 6.31 3.51 19.79
N PRO A 389 7.17 4.24 20.50
CA PRO A 389 6.75 5.41 21.26
C PRO A 389 6.26 6.53 20.33
N ASP A 390 5.34 7.37 20.82
CA ASP A 390 4.62 8.40 20.04
C ASP A 390 5.52 9.30 19.17
N PHE A 391 6.67 9.70 19.68
CA PHE A 391 7.64 10.51 18.92
C PHE A 391 8.15 9.78 17.68
N MET A 392 8.45 8.49 17.82
CA MET A 392 8.94 7.66 16.71
C MET A 392 7.83 7.35 15.71
N GLN A 393 6.59 7.17 16.17
CA GLN A 393 5.43 7.03 15.30
C GLN A 393 5.25 8.29 14.41
N LYS A 394 5.37 9.49 15.00
CA LYS A 394 5.31 10.76 14.26
C LYS A 394 6.46 10.89 13.26
N LEU A 395 7.66 10.39 13.60
CA LEU A 395 8.81 10.41 12.71
C LEU A 395 8.60 9.54 11.45
N MET A 396 7.79 8.48 11.53
CA MET A 396 7.48 7.63 10.37
C MET A 396 6.75 8.37 9.25
N ILE A 397 6.07 9.47 9.56
CA ILE A 397 5.41 10.33 8.55
C ILE A 397 6.45 10.89 7.56
N PHE A 398 7.70 11.08 7.99
CA PHE A 398 8.78 11.58 7.13
C PHE A 398 9.47 10.47 6.34
N ASN A 399 9.19 9.19 6.60
CA ASN A 399 9.80 8.07 5.90
C ASN A 399 9.04 7.74 4.60
N PRO A 400 9.62 7.95 3.40
CA PRO A 400 8.99 7.61 2.13
C PRO A 400 8.53 6.16 2.03
N LEU A 401 9.38 5.22 2.46
CA LEU A 401 9.11 3.78 2.31
C LEU A 401 8.00 3.32 3.23
N TYR A 402 7.80 3.98 4.37
CA TYR A 402 6.67 3.73 5.24
C TYR A 402 5.34 3.93 4.49
N HIS A 403 5.20 5.04 3.76
CA HIS A 403 3.97 5.32 2.98
C HIS A 403 3.72 4.28 1.90
N TYR A 404 4.75 3.85 1.17
CA TYR A 404 4.59 2.80 0.16
C TYR A 404 4.23 1.46 0.80
N ILE A 405 4.92 1.04 1.87
CA ILE A 405 4.61 -0.24 2.52
C ILE A 405 3.20 -0.22 3.09
N ASN A 406 2.79 0.87 3.74
CA ASN A 406 1.44 1.01 4.28
C ASN A 406 0.37 0.98 3.17
N PHE A 407 0.62 1.65 2.04
CA PHE A 407 -0.27 1.62 0.87
C PHE A 407 -0.54 0.18 0.40
N PHE A 408 0.50 -0.65 0.29
CA PHE A 408 0.32 -2.05 -0.13
C PHE A 408 -0.31 -2.91 0.95
N ARG A 409 -0.03 -2.65 2.23
CA ARG A 409 -0.68 -3.35 3.35
C ARG A 409 -2.19 -3.09 3.37
N THR A 410 -2.63 -1.85 3.21
CA THR A 410 -4.06 -1.53 3.16
C THR A 410 -4.76 -2.19 1.97
N VAL A 411 -4.09 -2.26 0.82
CA VAL A 411 -4.65 -2.93 -0.36
C VAL A 411 -4.76 -4.45 -0.19
N VAL A 412 -3.74 -5.09 0.39
CA VAL A 412 -3.65 -6.56 0.42
C VAL A 412 -4.26 -7.17 1.69
N ILE A 413 -3.99 -6.57 2.86
CA ILE A 413 -4.44 -7.07 4.17
C ILE A 413 -5.81 -6.52 4.49
N ASP A 414 -5.98 -5.19 4.46
CA ASP A 414 -7.27 -4.56 4.80
C ASP A 414 -8.30 -4.73 3.67
N MET A 415 -7.86 -5.23 2.50
CA MET A 415 -8.66 -5.47 1.30
C MET A 415 -9.41 -4.24 0.78
N GLN A 416 -8.96 -3.05 1.17
CA GLN A 416 -9.61 -1.76 0.93
C GLN A 416 -8.74 -0.82 0.09
N SER A 417 -9.38 0.16 -0.55
CA SER A 417 -8.62 1.24 -1.20
C SER A 417 -8.01 2.15 -0.11
N PRO A 418 -6.71 2.50 -0.20
CA PRO A 418 -6.10 3.48 0.69
C PRO A 418 -6.78 4.85 0.62
N GLU A 419 -6.57 5.67 1.65
CA GLU A 419 -7.07 7.04 1.67
C GLU A 419 -6.54 7.88 0.50
N PRO A 420 -7.31 8.87 -0.02
CA PRO A 420 -6.87 9.72 -1.14
C PRO A 420 -5.56 10.47 -0.84
N LYS A 421 -5.35 10.82 0.44
CA LYS A 421 -4.12 11.44 0.93
C LYS A 421 -2.91 10.53 0.69
N ALA A 422 -3.04 9.22 0.85
CA ALA A 422 -1.96 8.27 0.61
C ALA A 422 -1.51 8.28 -0.86
N TYR A 423 -2.46 8.36 -1.81
CA TYR A 423 -2.14 8.50 -3.24
C TYR A 423 -1.36 9.79 -3.52
N ALA A 424 -1.84 10.92 -2.98
CA ALA A 424 -1.22 12.22 -3.16
C ALA A 424 0.19 12.28 -2.54
N VAL A 425 0.37 11.69 -1.35
CA VAL A 425 1.67 11.61 -0.66
C VAL A 425 2.65 10.75 -1.45
N CYS A 426 2.26 9.53 -1.84
CA CYS A 426 3.11 8.62 -2.63
C CYS A 426 3.51 9.24 -3.98
N LEU A 427 2.57 9.90 -4.67
CA LEU A 427 2.84 10.58 -5.92
C LEU A 427 3.72 11.83 -5.71
N GLY A 428 3.43 12.63 -4.69
CA GLY A 428 4.17 13.84 -4.34
C GLY A 428 5.63 13.54 -4.02
N ILE A 429 5.88 12.51 -3.21
CA ILE A 429 7.23 12.03 -2.89
C ILE A 429 7.94 11.54 -4.16
N ALA A 430 7.28 10.71 -4.98
CA ALA A 430 7.86 10.20 -6.21
C ALA A 430 8.27 11.33 -7.18
N VAL A 431 7.39 12.32 -7.37
CA VAL A 431 7.65 13.46 -8.25
C VAL A 431 8.75 14.35 -7.68
N ALA A 432 8.70 14.69 -6.38
CA ALA A 432 9.69 15.55 -5.75
C ALA A 432 11.10 14.96 -5.87
N VAL A 433 11.26 13.69 -5.53
CA VAL A 433 12.54 12.98 -5.59
C VAL A 433 13.00 12.76 -7.02
N CYS A 434 12.09 12.48 -7.95
CA CYS A 434 12.41 12.36 -9.37
C CYS A 434 12.91 13.70 -9.95
N LEU A 435 12.25 14.81 -9.64
CA LEU A 435 12.67 16.14 -10.07
C LEU A 435 14.03 16.52 -9.47
N ALA A 436 14.24 16.26 -8.17
CA ALA A 436 15.52 16.47 -7.52
C ALA A 436 16.63 15.64 -8.17
N GLY A 437 16.37 14.35 -8.42
CA GLY A 437 17.31 13.46 -9.11
C GLY A 437 17.64 13.89 -10.53
N ILE A 438 16.64 14.31 -11.30
CA ILE A 438 16.86 14.87 -12.66
C ILE A 438 17.70 16.14 -12.59
N ALA A 439 17.43 17.05 -11.64
CA ALA A 439 18.18 18.29 -11.49
C ALA A 439 19.65 18.02 -11.16
N VAL A 440 19.92 17.11 -10.20
CA VAL A 440 21.28 16.69 -9.83
C VAL A 440 21.98 16.05 -11.02
N PHE A 441 21.35 15.06 -11.66
CA PHE A 441 21.95 14.33 -12.78
C PHE A 441 22.24 15.23 -13.98
N ARG A 442 21.33 16.17 -14.30
CA ARG A 442 21.54 17.12 -15.40
C ARG A 442 22.73 18.04 -15.15
N LYS A 443 22.97 18.43 -13.90
CA LYS A 443 24.09 19.30 -13.52
C LYS A 443 25.43 18.56 -13.52
N THR A 444 25.43 17.24 -13.28
CA THR A 444 26.65 16.44 -13.12
C THR A 444 27.05 15.66 -14.37
N GLN A 445 26.10 15.30 -15.24
CA GLN A 445 26.30 14.36 -16.36
C GLN A 445 27.46 14.71 -17.30
N ASP A 446 27.76 16.00 -17.52
CA ASP A 446 28.80 16.43 -18.45
C ASP A 446 30.19 16.08 -17.94
N LYS A 447 30.36 16.05 -16.61
CA LYS A 447 31.62 15.70 -15.96
C LYS A 447 31.89 14.21 -15.89
N PHE A 448 30.89 13.34 -16.11
CA PHE A 448 31.05 11.89 -15.90
C PHE A 448 32.22 11.29 -16.68
N VAL A 449 32.46 11.73 -17.91
CA VAL A 449 33.54 11.19 -18.76
C VAL A 449 34.94 11.45 -18.19
N LEU A 450 35.09 12.42 -17.27
CA LEU A 450 36.36 12.72 -16.62
C LEU A 450 36.67 11.83 -15.41
N TYR A 451 35.65 11.15 -14.87
CA TYR A 451 35.74 10.40 -13.60
C TYR A 451 35.45 8.90 -13.75
N ILE A 452 34.94 8.46 -14.90
CA ILE A 452 34.76 7.05 -15.28
C ILE A 452 35.92 6.59 -16.16
#